data_AF-A0A378WRU1-F1
#
_entry.id   AF-A0A378WRU1-F1
#
_cell.length_a   1.000
_cell.length_b   1.000
_cell.length_c   1.000
_cell.angle_alpha   90.00
_cell.angle_beta   90.00
_cell.angle_gamma   90.00
#
_symmetry.space_group_name_H-M   'P 1'
#
loop_
_entity.id
_entity.type
_entity.pdbx_description
1 polymer ?
#
loop_
_entity_poly.entity_id
_entity_poly.type
_entity_poly.pdbx_seq_one_letter_code
_entity_poly.pdbx_strand_id
1 'polypeptide(L)' 'MGTVAVIGDPARIQGYALAGATIFPATDAEAVVRAWSALRPQTTLAVLTAAAAECLTAQQLDEGPLAVVMPE' A
#
# COMPACT_ATOMS: atom_id res chain seq x y z
N MET A 1 13.46 -4.53 12.67
CA MET A 1 12.13 -3.95 12.97
C MET A 1 11.40 -3.79 11.65
N GLY A 2 10.15 -4.24 11.57
CA GLY A 2 9.31 -4.08 10.38
C GLY A 2 8.79 -2.65 10.21
N THR A 3 8.40 -2.29 8.99
CA THR A 3 7.80 -0.98 8.68
C THR A 3 6.41 -1.15 8.06
N VAL A 4 5.57 -0.13 8.22
CA VAL A 4 4.23 -0.07 7.62
C VAL A 4 4.27 0.86 6.41
N ALA A 5 3.70 0.40 5.30
CA ALA A 5 3.46 1.20 4.12
C ALA A 5 1.95 1.41 3.91
N VAL A 6 1.55 2.53 3.33
CA VAL A 6 0.16 2.81 2.94
C VAL A 6 0.13 3.23 1.48
N ILE A 7 -0.70 2.57 0.66
CA ILE A 7 -0.82 2.84 -0.78
C ILE A 7 -2.27 3.20 -1.12
N GLY A 8 -2.45 4.25 -1.93
CA GLY A 8 -3.75 4.60 -2.51
C GLY A 8 -4.00 6.10 -2.63
N ASP A 9 -5.27 6.49 -2.63
CA ASP A 9 -5.69 7.87 -2.89
C ASP A 9 -5.07 8.85 -1.85
N PRO A 10 -4.36 9.91 -2.29
CA PRO A 10 -3.72 10.87 -1.40
C PRO A 10 -4.67 11.47 -0.34
N ALA A 11 -5.94 11.71 -0.68
CA ALA A 11 -6.91 12.29 0.25
C ALA A 11 -7.26 11.35 1.40
N ARG A 12 -7.17 10.03 1.18
CA ARG A 12 -7.47 9.01 2.21
C ARG A 12 -6.26 8.64 3.06
N ILE A 13 -5.04 8.75 2.53
CA ILE A 13 -3.85 8.15 3.15
C ILE A 13 -2.88 9.14 3.82
N GLN A 14 -2.99 10.44 3.54
CA GLN A 14 -2.03 11.44 4.04
C GLN A 14 -1.88 11.45 5.57
N GLY A 15 -2.96 11.24 6.32
CA GLY A 15 -2.94 11.24 7.78
C GLY A 15 -2.09 10.13 8.40
N TYR A 16 -1.84 9.04 7.69
CA TYR A 16 -1.07 7.90 8.21
C TYR A 16 0.44 8.22 8.34
N ALA A 17 0.93 9.25 7.65
CA ALA A 17 2.30 9.72 7.83
C ALA A 17 2.55 10.16 9.28
N LEU A 18 1.53 10.72 9.95
CA LEU A 18 1.60 11.13 11.36
C LEU A 18 1.80 9.95 12.31
N ALA A 19 1.37 8.75 11.91
CA ALA A 19 1.58 7.52 12.66
C ALA A 19 2.91 6.82 12.30
N GLY A 20 3.77 7.46 11.49
CA GLY A 20 5.07 6.91 11.08
C GLY A 20 5.01 5.93 9.91
N ALA A 21 3.87 5.80 9.23
CA ALA A 21 3.76 4.96 8.05
C ALA A 21 4.42 5.62 6.83
N THR A 22 5.02 4.81 5.95
CA THR A 22 5.53 5.30 4.66
C THR A 22 4.38 5.38 3.67
N ILE A 23 4.13 6.56 3.10
CA ILE A 23 3.00 6.81 2.22
C ILE A 23 3.42 6.70 0.75
N PHE A 24 2.65 5.96 -0.03
CA PHE A 24 2.78 5.83 -1.47
C PHE A 24 1.48 6.28 -2.15
N PRO A 25 1.36 7.57 -2.51
CA PRO A 25 0.19 8.08 -3.21
C PRO A 25 0.08 7.43 -4.58
N ALA A 26 -1.08 6.85 -4.88
CA ALA A 26 -1.37 6.20 -6.15
C ALA A 26 -2.87 6.34 -6.48
N THR A 27 -3.17 6.91 -7.65
CA THR A 27 -4.54 7.20 -8.09
C THR A 27 -4.98 6.33 -9.28
N ASP A 28 -4.07 5.53 -9.82
CA ASP A 28 -4.31 4.63 -10.96
C ASP A 28 -3.57 3.30 -10.77
N ALA A 29 -3.97 2.30 -11.55
CA ALA A 29 -3.46 0.93 -11.44
C ALA A 29 -1.95 0.84 -11.66
N GLU A 30 -1.40 1.60 -12.61
CA GLU A 30 0.03 1.56 -12.91
C GLU A 30 0.84 2.13 -11.73
N ALA A 31 0.37 3.23 -11.14
CA ALA A 31 0.95 3.82 -9.94
C ALA A 31 0.89 2.87 -8.74
N VAL A 32 -0.21 2.14 -8.57
CA VAL A 32 -0.33 1.15 -7.49
C VAL A 32 0.66 0.01 -7.68
N VAL A 33 0.76 -0.57 -8.88
CA VAL A 33 1.70 -1.66 -9.16
C VAL A 33 3.14 -1.19 -8.95
N ARG A 34 3.50 0.01 -9.44
CA ARG A 34 4.84 0.58 -9.21
C ARG A 34 5.10 0.81 -7.72
N ALA A 35 4.13 1.34 -6.97
CA ALA A 35 4.25 1.56 -5.53
C ALA A 35 4.46 0.24 -4.77
N TRP A 36 3.71 -0.80 -5.13
CA TRP A 36 3.83 -2.14 -4.54
C TRP A 36 5.23 -2.75 -4.79
N SER A 37 5.71 -2.67 -6.02
CA SER A 37 7.06 -3.15 -6.38
C SER A 37 8.19 -2.33 -5.75
N ALA A 38 7.94 -1.07 -5.37
CA ALA A 38 8.91 -0.19 -4.72
C ALA A 38 8.94 -0.33 -3.18
N LEU A 39 8.09 -1.19 -2.60
CA LEU A 39 8.09 -1.44 -1.17
C LEU A 39 9.47 -1.96 -0.73
N ARG A 40 9.96 -1.44 0.39
CA ARG A 40 11.28 -1.85 0.90
C ARG A 40 11.20 -3.30 1.38
N PRO A 41 12.30 -4.07 1.30
CA PRO A 41 12.34 -5.45 1.82
C PRO A 41 11.95 -5.60 3.30
N GLN A 42 12.04 -4.51 4.07
CA GLN A 42 11.69 -4.44 5.49
C GLN A 42 10.22 -4.02 5.75
N THR A 43 9.42 -3.78 4.71
CA THR A 43 7.99 -3.55 4.85
C THR A 43 7.33 -4.86 5.26
N THR A 44 6.66 -4.86 6.41
CA THR A 44 6.01 -6.06 6.96
C THR A 44 4.50 -6.01 6.81
N LEU A 45 3.93 -4.82 6.64
CA LEU A 45 2.50 -4.57 6.47
C LEU A 45 2.30 -3.48 5.42
N ALA A 46 1.43 -3.73 4.45
CA ALA A 46 0.94 -2.75 3.50
C ALA A 46 -0.57 -2.54 3.70
N VAL A 47 -0.95 -1.30 3.97
CA VAL A 47 -2.35 -0.88 4.06
C VAL A 47 -2.77 -0.29 2.72
N LEU A 48 -3.82 -0.82 2.12
CA LEU A 48 -4.29 -0.42 0.79
C LEU A 48 -5.65 0.26 0.91
N THR A 49 -5.90 1.32 0.14
CA THR A 49 -7.29 1.72 -0.12
C THR A 49 -7.99 0.64 -0.96
N ALA A 50 -9.32 0.52 -0.88
CA ALA A 50 -10.07 -0.49 -1.65
C ALA A 50 -9.72 -0.45 -3.15
N ALA A 51 -9.77 0.74 -3.76
CA ALA A 51 -9.37 0.95 -5.16
C ALA A 51 -7.92 0.54 -5.48
N ALA A 52 -6.99 0.67 -4.53
CA ALA A 52 -5.62 0.22 -4.73
C ALA A 52 -5.52 -1.31 -4.65
N ALA A 53 -6.24 -1.93 -3.74
CA ALA A 53 -6.26 -3.38 -3.60
C ALA A 53 -6.79 -4.07 -4.88
N GLU A 54 -7.79 -3.49 -5.54
CA GLU A 54 -8.34 -3.99 -6.81
C GLU A 54 -7.33 -3.98 -7.97
N CYS A 55 -6.27 -3.17 -7.88
CA CYS A 55 -5.24 -3.08 -8.92
C CYS A 55 -4.16 -4.17 -8.82
N LEU A 56 -4.11 -4.92 -7.70
CA LEU A 56 -3.09 -5.93 -7.44
C LEU A 56 -3.64 -7.34 -7.69
N THR A 57 -2.83 -8.20 -8.28
CA THR A 57 -3.17 -9.62 -8.47
C THR A 57 -2.96 -10.41 -7.19
N ALA A 58 -3.67 -11.53 -7.04
CA ALA A 58 -3.48 -12.46 -5.92
C ALA A 58 -2.02 -12.89 -5.75
N GLN A 59 -1.32 -13.18 -6.86
CA GLN A 59 0.10 -13.54 -6.83
C GLN A 59 0.98 -12.42 -6.25
N GLN A 60 0.73 -11.15 -6.62
CA GLN A 60 1.47 -10.02 -6.07
C GLN A 60 1.23 -9.84 -4.58
N LEU A 61 0.02 -10.15 -4.10
CA LEU A 61 -0.34 -10.08 -2.68
C LEU A 61 0.31 -11.23 -1.89
N ASP A 62 0.38 -12.43 -2.46
CA ASP A 62 0.99 -13.60 -1.83
C ASP A 62 2.52 -13.50 -1.73
N GLU A 63 3.17 -12.91 -2.74
CA GLU A 63 4.64 -12.73 -2.78
C GLU A 63 5.13 -11.49 -1.99
N GLY A 64 4.22 -10.59 -1.63
CA GLY A 64 4.52 -9.32 -1.00
C GLY A 64 4.42 -9.33 0.53
N PRO A 65 4.50 -8.15 1.17
CA PRO A 65 4.21 -8.01 2.59
C PRO A 65 2.73 -8.29 2.88
N LEU A 66 2.39 -8.55 4.15
CA LEU A 66 1.01 -8.72 4.57
C LEU A 66 0.17 -7.52 4.11
N ALA A 67 -0.86 -7.77 3.31
CA ALA A 67 -1.75 -6.73 2.80
C ALA A 67 -3.02 -6.66 3.64
N VAL A 68 -3.42 -5.44 4.01
CA VAL A 68 -4.74 -5.17 4.61
C VAL A 68 -5.44 -4.09 3.82
N VAL A 69 -6.74 -4.27 3.57
CA VAL A 69 -7.54 -3.32 2.82
C VAL A 69 -8.33 -2.47 3.80
N MET A 70 -8.29 -1.15 3.62
CA MET A 70 -9.11 -0.22 4.37
C MET A 70 -10.59 -0.53 4.11
N PRO A 71 -11.47 -0.41 5.12
CA PRO A 71 -12.90 -0.43 4.87
C PRO A 71 -13.30 0.73 3.93
N GLU A 72 -14.44 0.53 3.28
CA GLU A 72 -15.01 1.46 2.30
C GLU A 72 -15.57 2.71 2.98
#